data_AF-A0A2G8SNE7-F1
#
_entry.id   AF-A0A2G8SNE7-F1
#
_cell.length_a   1.000
_cell.length_b   1.000
_cell.length_c   1.000
_cell.angle_alpha   90.00
_cell.angle_beta   90.00
_cell.angle_gamma   90.00
#
_symmetry.space_group_name_H-M   'P 1'
#
loop_
_entity.id
_entity.type
_entity.pdbx_description
1 polymer ?
#
loop_
_entity_poly.entity_id
_entity_poly.type
_entity_poly.pdbx_seq_one_letter_code
_entity_poly.pdbx_strand_id
1 'polypeptide(L)'
;MASSLTSSSLSGASSLVLLLLRKSSTLPPKPPKPSMARLLANTIAQFLKNFYRSAPPHNSIDKHLVPVTHGGQETGRADKFPFAHFVFLVRNAPDSIRALPITAIESYQKGGENTGQVPHRYSIVTIQHHHGRSTYLKLQLRAVEHTHTSVLTAELADSHSALVRAQDRRLAALELTPPKPQPGGAVCRGPSLDALAELLDIIQQRAGRYDACSRNCLWLADLVLFGSAVKFREAWLGAEGRLWPDWPLRKYLRGEMDVLAASTQCFLSEHAPRWIAFAYGALGNVFGGFNMQREVEEVVGKWRGYMDAVPVPEDLPMDALPICDSPALGLTPGVFSLVRALVTRLFGTVLY
;
A
#
# COMPACT_ATOMS: atom_id res chain seq x y z
N MET A 1 -55.50 -4.71 4.99
CA MET A 1 -55.16 -3.35 4.51
C MET A 1 -54.07 -2.80 5.45
N ALA A 2 -52.79 -2.98 5.11
CA ALA A 2 -51.90 -2.02 4.40
C ALA A 2 -51.39 -0.90 5.37
N SER A 3 -50.17 -1.03 5.94
CA SER A 3 -48.88 -0.40 5.51
C SER A 3 -48.85 1.13 5.73
N SER A 4 -47.86 1.83 6.30
CA SER A 4 -46.42 1.64 6.51
C SER A 4 -45.81 2.89 7.18
N LEU A 5 -44.57 2.76 7.67
CA LEU A 5 -43.47 3.74 7.71
C LEU A 5 -43.29 4.76 8.87
N THR A 6 -42.12 4.59 9.46
CA THR A 6 -41.25 5.47 10.25
C THR A 6 -40.75 6.70 9.46
N SER A 7 -40.54 7.84 10.13
CA SER A 7 -39.46 8.77 9.77
C SER A 7 -38.99 9.57 10.98
N SER A 8 -37.69 9.51 11.26
CA SER A 8 -36.97 10.37 12.20
C SER A 8 -36.08 11.33 11.42
N SER A 9 -36.19 12.60 11.81
CA SER A 9 -35.53 13.80 11.29
C SER A 9 -34.00 13.70 11.14
N LEU A 10 -33.52 14.12 9.96
CA LEU A 10 -32.15 14.51 9.64
C LEU A 10 -31.96 16.02 9.89
N SER A 11 -30.85 16.43 10.51
CA SER A 11 -29.80 17.26 9.87
C SER A 11 -28.98 18.07 10.89
N GLY A 12 -27.68 18.25 10.61
CA GLY A 12 -26.91 19.29 11.28
C GLY A 12 -25.38 19.24 11.25
N ALA A 13 -24.71 19.00 10.09
CA ALA A 13 -23.29 19.37 9.93
C ALA A 13 -22.78 19.51 8.46
N SER A 14 -23.64 19.68 7.45
CA SER A 14 -23.20 19.73 6.03
C SER A 14 -23.22 21.13 5.37
N SER A 15 -23.33 22.23 6.12
CA SER A 15 -23.68 23.54 5.52
C SER A 15 -22.55 24.55 5.25
N LEU A 16 -21.29 24.30 5.60
CA LEU A 16 -20.25 25.34 5.40
C LEU A 16 -19.59 25.33 4.01
N VAL A 17 -19.55 24.20 3.31
CA VAL A 17 -18.92 24.10 1.98
C VAL A 17 -19.88 24.52 0.85
N LEU A 18 -21.19 24.33 1.04
CA LEU A 18 -22.22 24.70 0.05
C LEU A 18 -22.58 26.20 0.07
N LEU A 19 -22.36 26.90 1.19
CA LEU A 19 -22.63 28.35 1.30
C LEU A 19 -21.63 29.23 0.51
N LEU A 20 -20.46 28.69 0.14
CA LEU A 20 -19.46 29.42 -0.65
C LEU A 20 -19.60 29.25 -2.16
N LEU A 21 -20.52 28.40 -2.63
CA LEU A 21 -20.68 28.08 -4.06
C LEU A 21 -21.88 28.79 -4.74
N ARG A 22 -22.58 29.67 -4.04
CA ARG A 22 -23.79 30.34 -4.58
C ARG A 22 -23.66 31.86 -4.62
N LYS A 23 -22.68 32.37 -5.37
CA LYS A 23 -22.73 33.72 -6.00
C LYS A 23 -21.53 33.92 -6.93
N SER A 24 -21.70 33.68 -8.23
CA SER A 24 -21.13 34.53 -9.29
C SER A 24 -21.65 34.06 -10.65
N SER A 25 -22.61 34.80 -11.20
CA SER A 25 -22.92 34.74 -12.62
C SER A 25 -21.87 35.52 -13.41
N THR A 26 -21.41 34.91 -14.51
CA THR A 26 -20.94 35.52 -15.77
C THR A 26 -19.99 36.72 -15.68
N LEU A 27 -18.67 36.45 -15.68
CA LEU A 27 -17.61 37.31 -16.23
C LEU A 27 -16.39 36.42 -16.58
N PRO A 28 -15.58 36.77 -17.60
CA PRO A 28 -14.53 35.90 -18.14
C PRO A 28 -13.36 35.74 -17.14
N PRO A 29 -12.55 34.68 -17.28
CA PRO A 29 -11.56 34.32 -16.26
C PRO A 29 -10.41 35.33 -16.23
N LYS A 30 -10.37 36.16 -15.18
CA LYS A 30 -9.12 36.78 -14.73
C LYS A 30 -8.28 35.73 -14.00
N PRO A 31 -6.94 35.72 -14.19
CA PRO A 31 -6.07 34.78 -13.49
C PRO A 31 -6.20 34.97 -11.96
N PRO A 32 -6.11 33.88 -11.18
CA PRO A 32 -6.34 33.95 -9.74
C PRO A 32 -5.25 34.78 -9.06
N LYS A 33 -5.65 35.81 -8.33
CA LYS A 33 -4.76 36.55 -7.42
C LYS A 33 -4.33 35.61 -6.28
N PRO A 34 -3.05 35.65 -5.84
CA PRO A 34 -2.46 34.73 -4.86
C PRO A 34 -3.00 34.81 -3.41
N SER A 35 -4.10 35.51 -3.14
CA SER A 35 -4.68 35.65 -1.79
C SER A 35 -5.69 34.55 -1.42
N MET A 36 -6.44 34.00 -2.38
CA MET A 36 -7.49 33.01 -2.11
C MET A 36 -6.91 31.63 -1.83
N ALA A 37 -5.86 31.23 -2.56
CA ALA A 37 -5.16 29.97 -2.33
C ALA A 37 -4.51 29.93 -0.94
N ARG A 38 -3.90 31.05 -0.51
CA ARG A 38 -3.29 31.18 0.83
C ARG A 38 -4.34 31.17 1.94
N LEU A 39 -5.47 31.86 1.75
CA LEU A 39 -6.58 31.84 2.70
C LEU A 39 -7.17 30.43 2.85
N LEU A 40 -7.40 29.74 1.73
CA LEU A 40 -7.89 28.37 1.71
C LEU A 40 -6.89 27.41 2.38
N ALA A 41 -5.60 27.53 2.08
CA ALA A 41 -4.55 26.75 2.74
C ALA A 41 -4.58 26.98 4.26
N ASN A 42 -4.66 28.23 4.73
CA ASN A 42 -4.74 28.50 6.17
C ASN A 42 -6.00 27.91 6.81
N THR A 43 -7.15 27.98 6.15
CA THR A 43 -8.42 27.40 6.65
C THR A 43 -8.36 25.88 6.72
N ILE A 44 -7.85 25.21 5.68
CA ILE A 44 -7.67 23.74 5.67
C ILE A 44 -6.66 23.35 6.75
N ALA A 45 -5.57 24.10 6.90
CA ALA A 45 -4.55 23.83 7.89
C ALA A 45 -5.10 23.89 9.32
N GLN A 46 -5.91 24.92 9.60
CA GLN A 46 -6.54 25.10 10.90
C GLN A 46 -7.63 24.06 11.17
N PHE A 47 -8.38 23.67 10.14
CA PHE A 47 -9.32 22.56 10.21
C PHE A 47 -8.61 21.25 10.54
N LEU A 48 -7.53 20.89 9.82
CA LEU A 48 -6.77 19.67 10.10
C LEU A 48 -6.16 19.70 11.50
N LYS A 49 -5.59 20.82 11.93
CA LYS A 49 -5.02 20.98 13.29
C LYS A 49 -6.07 20.80 14.37
N ASN A 50 -7.27 21.34 14.18
CA ASN A 50 -8.38 21.16 15.10
C ASN A 50 -8.89 19.72 15.06
N PHE A 51 -9.04 19.15 13.86
CA PHE A 51 -9.47 17.78 13.64
C PHE A 51 -8.57 16.77 14.38
N TYR A 52 -7.24 16.90 14.27
CA TYR A 52 -6.29 16.03 14.98
C TYR A 52 -6.28 16.24 16.50
N ARG A 53 -6.64 17.43 17.00
CA ARG A 53 -6.77 17.68 18.45
C ARG A 53 -8.07 17.15 19.03
N SER A 54 -9.13 17.08 18.23
CA SER A 54 -10.47 16.63 18.63
C SER A 54 -10.77 15.18 18.24
N ALA A 55 -9.89 14.52 17.50
CA ALA A 55 -10.07 13.10 17.17
C ALA A 55 -10.06 12.30 18.49
N PRO A 56 -11.16 11.60 18.83
CA PRO A 56 -11.21 10.80 20.04
C PRO A 56 -10.07 9.76 20.01
N PRO A 57 -9.56 9.34 21.18
CA PRO A 57 -8.62 8.23 21.25
C PRO A 57 -9.18 7.05 20.47
N HIS A 58 -8.28 6.43 19.71
CA HIS A 58 -8.57 5.46 18.67
C HIS A 58 -9.07 4.14 19.29
N ASN A 59 -10.32 4.10 19.76
CA ASN A 59 -10.97 2.90 20.29
C ASN A 59 -11.19 1.87 19.17
N SER A 60 -10.11 1.21 18.76
CA SER A 60 -10.16 0.03 17.90
C SER A 60 -10.32 -1.17 18.82
N ILE A 61 -11.52 -1.72 18.82
CA ILE A 61 -11.89 -3.00 19.42
C ILE A 61 -10.96 -4.09 18.83
N ASP A 62 -9.82 -4.32 19.47
CA ASP A 62 -8.98 -5.52 19.32
C ASP A 62 -8.95 -6.28 20.66
N LYS A 63 -10.05 -6.23 21.43
CA LYS A 63 -10.24 -7.05 22.63
C LYS A 63 -10.71 -8.48 22.35
N HIS A 64 -10.86 -8.86 21.08
CA HIS A 64 -11.19 -10.24 20.71
C HIS A 64 -10.36 -10.73 19.53
N LEU A 65 -9.11 -11.13 19.81
CA LEU A 65 -8.51 -12.28 19.14
C LEU A 65 -9.08 -13.59 19.74
N VAL A 66 -10.39 -13.64 19.92
CA VAL A 66 -11.10 -14.90 20.12
C VAL A 66 -11.49 -15.35 18.71
N PRO A 67 -11.05 -16.53 18.23
CA PRO A 67 -11.48 -17.03 16.94
C PRO A 67 -13.00 -17.19 17.00
N VAL A 68 -13.72 -16.30 16.32
CA VAL A 68 -15.16 -16.46 16.13
C VAL A 68 -15.32 -17.62 15.15
N THR A 69 -15.62 -18.80 15.69
CA THR A 69 -16.03 -19.98 14.94
C THR A 69 -17.44 -19.77 14.39
N HIS A 70 -17.56 -18.93 13.36
CA HIS A 70 -18.73 -18.99 12.48
C HIS A 70 -18.49 -20.12 11.46
N GLY A 71 -19.29 -21.18 11.58
CA GLY A 71 -19.19 -22.34 10.72
C GLY A 71 -19.45 -22.00 9.25
N GLY A 72 -18.65 -22.62 8.37
CA GLY A 72 -19.11 -23.02 7.04
C GLY A 72 -18.63 -22.21 5.83
N GLN A 73 -17.70 -21.26 5.98
CA GLN A 73 -17.04 -20.68 4.82
C GLN A 73 -15.56 -20.50 5.14
N GLU A 74 -14.71 -21.33 4.51
CA GLU A 74 -13.25 -21.17 4.50
C GLU A 74 -12.89 -19.85 3.80
N THR A 75 -13.16 -18.74 4.48
CA THR A 75 -12.62 -17.44 4.11
C THR A 75 -11.11 -17.58 4.29
N GLY A 76 -10.38 -17.55 3.18
CA GLY A 76 -8.96 -17.87 3.10
C GLY A 76 -8.17 -17.22 4.25
N ARG A 77 -7.51 -18.05 5.05
CA ARG A 77 -6.78 -17.60 6.24
C ARG A 77 -5.56 -16.77 5.82
N ALA A 78 -5.52 -15.50 6.24
CA ALA A 78 -4.34 -14.66 6.09
C ALA A 78 -3.36 -14.86 7.25
N ASP A 79 -2.08 -15.07 6.95
CA ASP A 79 -1.02 -15.19 7.95
C ASP A 79 -0.39 -13.83 8.20
N LYS A 80 -0.35 -13.39 9.46
CA LYS A 80 0.11 -12.06 9.85
C LYS A 80 1.43 -12.13 10.62
N PHE A 81 2.38 -11.29 10.23
CA PHE A 81 3.69 -11.19 10.89
C PHE A 81 4.30 -9.78 10.80
N PRO A 82 5.25 -9.42 11.69
CA PRO A 82 6.01 -8.17 11.59
C PRO A 82 6.87 -8.13 10.32
N PHE A 83 7.16 -6.93 9.80
CA PHE A 83 8.07 -6.75 8.66
C PHE A 83 9.42 -7.44 8.87
N ALA A 84 10.02 -7.29 10.06
CA ALA A 84 11.32 -7.88 10.40
C ALA A 84 11.34 -9.38 10.14
N HIS A 85 10.23 -10.04 10.48
CA HIS A 85 10.09 -11.48 10.30
C HIS A 85 9.97 -11.82 8.82
N PHE A 86 9.16 -11.10 8.06
CA PHE A 86 9.06 -11.30 6.61
C PHE A 86 10.42 -11.13 5.91
N VAL A 87 11.12 -10.04 6.21
CA VAL A 87 12.45 -9.73 5.67
C VAL A 87 13.43 -10.86 6.00
N PHE A 88 13.41 -11.34 7.24
CA PHE A 88 14.22 -12.48 7.65
C PHE A 88 13.89 -13.74 6.84
N LEU A 89 12.60 -14.06 6.67
CA LEU A 89 12.18 -15.24 5.92
C LEU A 89 12.63 -15.16 4.44
N VAL A 90 12.44 -14.02 3.77
CA VAL A 90 12.86 -13.86 2.37
C VAL A 90 14.38 -13.96 2.23
N ARG A 91 15.15 -13.31 3.11
CA ARG A 91 16.63 -13.33 3.04
C ARG A 91 17.25 -14.70 3.27
N ASN A 92 16.56 -15.59 3.99
CA ASN A 92 17.00 -16.96 4.23
C ASN A 92 16.36 -17.97 3.27
N ALA A 93 15.53 -17.52 2.33
CA ALA A 93 14.94 -18.39 1.32
C ALA A 93 15.93 -18.67 0.17
N PRO A 94 15.74 -19.77 -0.58
CA PRO A 94 16.53 -20.04 -1.79
C PRO A 94 16.39 -18.92 -2.82
N ASP A 95 17.40 -18.77 -3.69
CA ASP A 95 17.43 -17.72 -4.71
C ASP A 95 16.24 -17.78 -5.67
N SER A 96 15.70 -18.98 -5.95
CA SER A 96 14.48 -19.16 -6.74
C SER A 96 13.26 -18.46 -6.12
N ILE A 97 13.14 -18.46 -4.80
CA ILE A 97 12.07 -17.74 -4.08
C ILE A 97 12.34 -16.24 -4.03
N ARG A 98 13.57 -15.86 -3.71
CA ARG A 98 14.00 -14.46 -3.65
C ARG A 98 13.81 -13.75 -4.99
N ALA A 99 13.98 -14.47 -6.09
CA ALA A 99 13.78 -13.99 -7.46
C ALA A 99 12.32 -13.94 -7.91
N LEU A 100 11.34 -14.39 -7.10
CA LEU A 100 9.93 -14.36 -7.51
C LEU A 100 9.50 -12.94 -7.90
N PRO A 101 8.89 -12.76 -9.09
CA PRO A 101 8.54 -11.44 -9.59
C PRO A 101 7.33 -10.85 -8.85
N ILE A 102 7.42 -9.54 -8.60
CA ILE A 102 6.31 -8.72 -8.16
C ILE A 102 5.64 -8.13 -9.39
N THR A 103 4.42 -8.59 -9.65
CA THR A 103 3.65 -8.19 -10.84
C THR A 103 2.66 -7.09 -10.54
N ALA A 104 2.33 -6.80 -9.28
CA ALA A 104 1.54 -5.63 -8.96
C ALA A 104 1.89 -5.03 -7.60
N ILE A 105 1.77 -3.72 -7.51
CA ILE A 105 1.79 -2.95 -6.26
C ILE A 105 0.61 -1.99 -6.29
N GLU A 106 -0.28 -2.17 -5.32
CA GLU A 106 -1.55 -1.48 -5.25
C GLU A 106 -1.63 -0.72 -3.94
N SER A 107 -2.25 0.46 -3.96
CA SER A 107 -2.55 1.24 -2.77
C SER A 107 -4.06 1.28 -2.57
N TYR A 108 -4.49 0.95 -1.37
CA TYR A 108 -5.89 0.91 -0.98
C TYR A 108 -6.17 1.87 0.18
N GLN A 109 -7.41 2.33 0.21
CA GLN A 109 -8.01 3.02 1.32
C GLN A 109 -9.02 2.09 1.99
N LYS A 110 -8.89 1.89 3.29
CA LYS A 110 -9.85 1.15 4.10
C LYS A 110 -11.22 1.85 4.07
N GLY A 111 -12.28 1.16 3.63
CA GLY A 111 -13.65 1.66 3.65
C GLY A 111 -14.44 1.26 4.89
N GLY A 112 -15.65 1.83 5.06
CA GLY A 112 -16.55 1.56 6.19
C GLY A 112 -16.58 2.67 7.26
N GLU A 113 -16.91 2.30 8.51
CA GLU A 113 -17.32 3.11 9.68
C GLU A 113 -16.33 4.17 10.21
N ASN A 114 -15.44 4.70 9.36
CA ASN A 114 -14.55 5.80 9.71
C ASN A 114 -14.98 7.11 9.02
N THR A 115 -16.29 7.34 8.85
CA THR A 115 -16.83 8.61 8.35
C THR A 115 -16.37 9.75 9.26
N GLY A 116 -15.41 10.53 8.78
CA GLY A 116 -14.84 11.67 9.50
C GLY A 116 -13.35 11.53 9.83
N GLN A 117 -12.77 10.32 9.91
CA GLN A 117 -11.34 10.13 10.22
C GLN A 117 -10.46 10.07 8.97
N VAL A 118 -9.17 10.41 9.13
CA VAL A 118 -8.17 10.19 8.07
C VAL A 118 -8.16 8.70 7.76
N PRO A 119 -8.53 8.30 6.54
CA PRO A 119 -8.79 6.91 6.26
C PRO A 119 -7.47 6.13 6.21
N HIS A 120 -7.44 4.99 6.87
CA HIS A 120 -6.25 4.13 6.90
C HIS A 120 -5.90 3.66 5.49
N ARG A 121 -4.64 3.84 5.09
CA ARG A 121 -4.10 3.35 3.82
C ARG A 121 -3.21 2.14 4.03
N TYR A 122 -3.20 1.27 3.05
CA TYR A 122 -2.35 0.09 3.01
C TYR A 122 -1.96 -0.24 1.57
N SER A 123 -0.96 -1.09 1.42
CA SER A 123 -0.55 -1.59 0.10
C SER A 123 -0.83 -3.08 -0.03
N ILE A 124 -1.19 -3.52 -1.22
CA ILE A 124 -1.22 -4.93 -1.62
C ILE A 124 -0.11 -5.14 -2.64
N VAL A 125 0.67 -6.19 -2.47
CA VAL A 125 1.71 -6.59 -3.40
C VAL A 125 1.35 -7.97 -3.93
N THR A 126 1.35 -8.13 -5.25
CA THR A 126 1.09 -9.39 -5.93
C THR A 126 2.41 -10.04 -6.31
N ILE A 127 2.65 -11.24 -5.79
CA ILE A 127 3.84 -12.06 -6.02
C ILE A 127 3.42 -13.18 -6.96
N GLN A 128 4.05 -13.25 -8.13
CA GLN A 128 3.74 -14.23 -9.16
C GLN A 128 4.67 -15.45 -9.03
N HIS A 129 4.07 -16.63 -8.90
CA HIS A 129 4.79 -17.90 -8.86
C HIS A 129 5.06 -18.45 -10.26
N HIS A 130 6.08 -19.31 -10.36
CA HIS A 130 6.46 -20.00 -11.61
C HIS A 130 5.30 -20.80 -12.23
N HIS A 131 4.39 -21.32 -11.42
CA HIS A 131 3.23 -22.10 -11.89
C HIS A 131 2.02 -21.24 -12.31
N GLY A 132 2.19 -19.93 -12.49
CA GLY A 132 1.11 -19.03 -12.88
C GLY A 132 0.16 -18.63 -11.74
N ARG A 133 0.31 -19.20 -10.54
CA ARG A 133 -0.43 -18.79 -9.34
C ARG A 133 0.15 -17.51 -8.73
N SER A 134 -0.64 -16.80 -7.94
CA SER A 134 -0.19 -15.59 -7.25
C SER A 134 -0.49 -15.68 -5.76
N THR A 135 0.44 -15.17 -4.95
CA THR A 135 0.21 -14.88 -3.53
C THR A 135 0.22 -13.37 -3.34
N TYR A 136 -0.57 -12.90 -2.40
CA TYR A 136 -0.77 -11.50 -2.11
C TYR A 136 -0.23 -11.17 -0.73
N LEU A 137 0.40 -10.00 -0.63
CA LEU A 137 1.00 -9.49 0.59
C LEU A 137 0.43 -8.11 0.90
N LYS A 138 -0.25 -7.99 2.03
CA LYS A 138 -0.80 -6.73 2.52
C LYS A 138 0.15 -6.09 3.53
N LEU A 139 0.57 -4.88 3.23
CA LEU A 139 1.53 -4.10 4.01
C LEU A 139 0.81 -2.95 4.71
N GLN A 140 0.95 -2.88 6.04
CA GLN A 140 0.25 -1.91 6.87
C GLN A 140 1.13 -1.34 7.96
N LEU A 141 0.93 -0.05 8.25
CA LEU A 141 1.51 0.65 9.40
C LEU A 141 0.35 1.13 10.27
N ARG A 142 0.30 0.67 11.52
CA ARG A 142 -0.69 1.12 12.50
C ARG A 142 0.00 1.68 13.74
N ALA A 143 -0.68 2.56 14.45
CA ALA A 143 -0.26 2.96 15.79
C ALA A 143 -0.79 1.95 16.81
N VAL A 144 0.04 1.54 17.76
CA VAL A 144 -0.46 0.89 18.98
C VAL A 144 -1.07 1.96 19.86
N GLU A 145 -2.29 1.71 20.31
CA GLU A 145 -3.04 2.64 21.17
C GLU A 145 -2.19 3.07 22.38
N HIS A 146 -2.28 4.34 22.75
CA HIS A 146 -1.61 4.98 23.89
C HIS A 146 -0.08 5.11 23.85
N THR A 147 0.64 4.33 23.05
CA THR A 147 2.13 4.37 23.04
C THR A 147 2.71 5.14 21.85
N HIS A 148 1.90 5.45 20.84
CA HIS A 148 2.36 5.99 19.55
C HIS A 148 3.49 5.13 18.93
N THR A 149 3.52 3.84 19.24
CA THR A 149 4.48 2.90 18.66
C THR A 149 3.99 2.51 17.27
N SER A 150 4.86 2.66 16.28
CA SER A 150 4.64 2.17 14.91
C SER A 150 4.68 0.65 14.90
N VAL A 151 3.61 0.03 14.41
CA VAL A 151 3.56 -1.41 14.14
C VAL A 151 3.41 -1.64 12.65
N LEU A 152 4.48 -2.16 12.07
CA LEU A 152 4.57 -2.57 10.67
C LEU A 152 4.22 -4.05 10.54
N THR A 153 3.14 -4.35 9.83
CA THR A 153 2.62 -5.71 9.68
C THR A 153 2.47 -6.08 8.22
N ALA A 154 2.92 -7.28 7.90
CA ALA A 154 2.70 -7.95 6.64
C ALA A 154 1.66 -9.07 6.85
N GLU A 155 0.65 -9.14 5.99
CA GLU A 155 -0.37 -10.20 5.98
C GLU A 155 -0.32 -10.92 4.62
N LEU A 156 -0.12 -12.23 4.62
CA LEU A 156 0.04 -13.04 3.41
C LEU A 156 -1.19 -13.93 3.16
N ALA A 157 -1.69 -13.97 1.93
CA ALA A 157 -2.78 -14.86 1.53
C ALA A 157 -2.71 -15.23 0.04
N ASP A 158 -3.26 -16.38 -0.34
CA ASP A 158 -3.28 -16.84 -1.73
C ASP A 158 -4.47 -16.29 -2.54
N SER A 159 -5.34 -15.51 -1.90
CA SER A 159 -6.44 -14.81 -2.55
C SER A 159 -6.41 -13.32 -2.23
N HIS A 160 -6.54 -12.50 -3.27
CA HIS A 160 -6.65 -11.05 -3.15
C HIS A 160 -7.84 -10.64 -2.27
N SER A 161 -8.98 -11.33 -2.40
CA SER A 161 -10.20 -11.04 -1.63
C SER A 161 -10.10 -11.39 -0.15
N ALA A 162 -9.11 -12.20 0.26
CA ALA A 162 -8.84 -12.46 1.67
C ALA A 162 -8.18 -11.24 2.36
N LEU A 163 -7.52 -10.38 1.59
CA LEU A 163 -6.78 -9.21 2.10
C LEU A 163 -7.54 -7.90 1.90
N VAL A 164 -8.36 -7.82 0.85
CA VAL A 164 -9.11 -6.62 0.45
C VAL A 164 -10.60 -6.83 0.68
N ARG A 165 -11.20 -5.92 1.46
CA ARG A 165 -12.64 -5.97 1.75
C ARG A 165 -13.42 -5.29 0.63
N ALA A 166 -14.67 -5.70 0.43
CA ALA A 166 -15.54 -5.16 -0.62
C ALA A 166 -15.72 -3.62 -0.56
N GLN A 167 -15.70 -3.06 0.64
CA GLN A 167 -15.82 -1.61 0.86
C GLN A 167 -14.51 -0.84 0.69
N ASP A 168 -13.36 -1.52 0.61
CA ASP A 168 -12.07 -0.86 0.47
C ASP A 168 -11.93 -0.29 -0.95
N ARG A 169 -11.42 0.94 -1.05
CA ARG A 169 -11.27 1.64 -2.33
C ARG A 169 -9.83 1.53 -2.80
N ARG A 170 -9.62 1.01 -4.01
CA ARG A 170 -8.33 1.09 -4.71
C ARG A 170 -8.05 2.55 -5.04
N LEU A 171 -6.86 3.03 -4.72
CA LEU A 171 -6.42 4.41 -4.98
C LEU A 171 -5.43 4.50 -6.14
N ALA A 172 -4.51 3.54 -6.19
CA ALA A 172 -3.49 3.49 -7.22
C ALA A 172 -2.97 2.07 -7.42
N ALA A 173 -2.39 1.79 -8.58
CA ALA A 173 -1.76 0.53 -8.90
C ALA A 173 -0.68 0.68 -9.99
N LEU A 174 0.39 -0.07 -9.79
CA LEU A 174 1.42 -0.39 -10.76
C LEU A 174 1.27 -1.88 -11.05
N GLU A 175 1.02 -2.26 -12.30
CA GLU A 175 0.83 -3.64 -12.70
C GLU A 175 1.79 -3.96 -13.86
N LEU A 176 2.37 -5.14 -13.85
CA LEU A 176 3.08 -5.75 -14.98
C LEU A 176 2.22 -6.90 -15.49
N THR A 177 2.11 -6.99 -16.80
CA THR A 177 1.59 -8.20 -17.43
C THR A 177 2.56 -9.33 -17.10
N PRO A 178 2.12 -10.45 -16.50
CA PRO A 178 3.01 -11.56 -16.21
C PRO A 178 3.71 -12.01 -17.50
N PRO A 179 5.04 -12.21 -17.50
CA PRO A 179 5.73 -12.68 -18.68
C PRO A 179 5.11 -14.01 -19.11
N LYS A 180 4.79 -14.15 -20.39
CA LYS A 180 4.39 -15.45 -20.92
C LYS A 180 5.58 -16.41 -20.70
N PRO A 181 5.36 -17.63 -20.18
CA PRO A 181 6.43 -18.61 -20.08
C PRO A 181 6.99 -18.87 -21.48
N GLN A 182 8.15 -18.30 -21.77
CA GLN A 182 8.91 -18.55 -22.98
C GLN A 182 10.13 -19.38 -22.59
N PRO A 183 10.37 -20.54 -23.24
CA PRO A 183 11.62 -21.28 -23.08
C PRO A 183 12.80 -20.37 -23.45
N GLY A 184 13.78 -20.23 -22.55
CA GLY A 184 14.91 -19.30 -22.73
C GLY A 184 14.57 -17.80 -22.65
N GLY A 185 13.37 -17.45 -22.15
CA GLY A 185 12.86 -16.08 -22.11
C GLY A 185 13.67 -15.16 -21.17
N ALA A 186 13.84 -13.91 -21.60
CA ALA A 186 14.59 -12.90 -20.87
C ALA A 186 14.06 -12.67 -19.44
N VAL A 187 15.00 -12.46 -18.53
CA VAL A 187 14.80 -12.09 -17.13
C VAL A 187 13.76 -10.98 -16.99
N CYS A 188 12.75 -11.20 -16.14
CA CYS A 188 11.76 -10.19 -15.79
C CYS A 188 12.49 -8.98 -15.18
N ARG A 189 12.49 -7.83 -15.89
CA ARG A 189 13.13 -6.58 -15.44
C ARG A 189 12.33 -5.86 -14.34
N GLY A 190 11.44 -6.55 -13.66
CA GLY A 190 10.56 -6.01 -12.63
C GLY A 190 11.14 -6.12 -11.21
N PRO A 191 10.39 -5.65 -10.21
CA PRO A 191 10.76 -5.87 -8.81
C PRO A 191 10.70 -7.35 -8.47
N SER A 192 11.66 -7.83 -7.67
CA SER A 192 11.65 -9.17 -7.09
C SER A 192 11.23 -9.16 -5.64
N LEU A 193 10.90 -10.35 -5.11
CA LEU A 193 10.60 -10.54 -3.69
C LEU A 193 11.76 -10.09 -2.78
N ASP A 194 13.00 -10.36 -3.18
CA ASP A 194 14.20 -9.89 -2.48
C ASP A 194 14.30 -8.36 -2.46
N ALA A 195 14.03 -7.72 -3.60
CA ALA A 195 14.04 -6.27 -3.68
C ALA A 195 12.97 -5.65 -2.76
N LEU A 196 11.78 -6.25 -2.68
CA LEU A 196 10.77 -5.85 -1.71
C LEU A 196 11.24 -6.05 -0.27
N ALA A 197 11.86 -7.18 0.06
CA ALA A 197 12.40 -7.38 1.40
C ALA A 197 13.47 -6.33 1.77
N GLU A 198 14.32 -5.92 0.82
CA GLU A 198 15.26 -4.82 1.03
C GLU A 198 14.52 -3.49 1.29
N LEU A 199 13.47 -3.18 0.52
CA LEU A 199 12.65 -1.99 0.76
C LEU A 199 12.00 -2.01 2.15
N LEU A 200 11.42 -3.14 2.56
CA LEU A 200 10.75 -3.27 3.85
C LEU A 200 11.73 -3.16 5.03
N ASP A 201 12.97 -3.62 4.88
CA ASP A 201 14.04 -3.42 5.87
C ASP A 201 14.39 -1.93 6.02
N ILE A 202 14.58 -1.22 4.90
CA ILE A 202 14.84 0.23 4.90
C ILE A 202 13.69 0.98 5.57
N ILE A 203 12.44 0.65 5.22
CA ILE A 203 11.24 1.25 5.81
C ILE A 203 11.21 0.99 7.32
N GLN A 204 11.46 -0.24 7.75
CA GLN A 204 11.46 -0.60 9.17
C GLN A 204 12.49 0.20 9.96
N GLN A 205 13.70 0.34 9.44
CA GLN A 205 14.76 1.14 10.08
C GLN A 205 14.39 2.63 10.18
N ARG A 206 13.55 3.13 9.27
CA ARG A 206 13.13 4.54 9.22
C ARG A 206 11.83 4.84 9.95
N ALA A 207 10.98 3.84 10.21
CA ALA A 207 9.61 4.06 10.70
C ALA A 207 9.55 4.73 12.08
N GLY A 208 10.57 4.53 12.93
CA GLY A 208 10.68 5.20 14.23
C GLY A 208 9.39 5.15 15.05
N ARG A 209 9.05 6.28 15.71
CA ARG A 209 7.75 6.46 16.37
C ARG A 209 6.68 6.86 15.38
N TYR A 210 5.45 6.42 15.62
CA TYR A 210 4.31 6.78 14.81
C TYR A 210 4.02 8.27 14.99
N ASP A 211 3.89 8.98 13.88
CA ASP A 211 3.53 10.39 13.87
C ASP A 211 2.45 10.62 12.80
N ALA A 212 1.28 11.07 13.27
CA ALA A 212 0.13 11.33 12.42
C ALA A 212 0.42 12.34 11.29
N CYS A 213 1.40 13.22 11.46
CA CYS A 213 1.78 14.24 10.48
C CYS A 213 2.99 13.83 9.61
N SER A 214 3.66 12.72 9.91
CA SER A 214 4.82 12.25 9.14
C SER A 214 4.77 10.74 8.91
N ARG A 215 5.35 9.94 9.82
CA ARG A 215 5.50 8.48 9.72
C ARG A 215 4.21 7.77 10.13
N ASN A 216 3.22 7.79 9.23
CA ASN A 216 1.91 7.18 9.39
C ASN A 216 1.59 6.18 8.27
N CYS A 217 0.36 5.66 8.23
CA CYS A 217 -0.07 4.72 7.19
C CYS A 217 -0.03 5.27 5.75
N LEU A 218 -0.18 6.58 5.54
CA LEU A 218 -0.02 7.21 4.22
C LEU A 218 1.44 7.17 3.79
N TRP A 219 2.37 7.51 4.71
CA TRP A 219 3.80 7.43 4.45
C TRP A 219 4.25 6.03 4.01
N LEU A 220 3.81 4.99 4.72
CA LEU A 220 4.13 3.62 4.31
C LEU A 220 3.60 3.31 2.91
N ALA A 221 2.30 3.57 2.67
CA ALA A 221 1.66 3.24 1.40
C ALA A 221 2.31 3.98 0.22
N ASP A 222 2.67 5.26 0.43
CA ASP A 222 3.31 6.07 -0.60
C ASP A 222 4.78 5.69 -0.81
N LEU A 223 5.53 5.29 0.22
CA LEU A 223 6.89 4.76 0.05
C LEU A 223 6.88 3.46 -0.77
N VAL A 224 5.96 2.54 -0.46
CA VAL A 224 5.86 1.27 -1.18
C VAL A 224 5.50 1.51 -2.65
N LEU A 225 4.48 2.34 -2.91
CA LEU A 225 4.01 2.60 -4.27
C LEU A 225 5.01 3.46 -5.06
N PHE A 226 5.31 4.67 -4.60
CA PHE A 226 6.11 5.64 -5.36
C PHE A 226 7.61 5.31 -5.33
N GLY A 227 8.12 4.72 -4.24
CA GLY A 227 9.47 4.18 -4.23
C GLY A 227 9.66 3.10 -5.28
N SER A 228 8.72 2.16 -5.38
CA SER A 228 8.76 1.12 -6.42
C SER A 228 8.57 1.70 -7.82
N ALA A 229 7.69 2.70 -7.97
CA ALA A 229 7.49 3.42 -9.23
C ALA A 229 8.81 4.01 -9.74
N VAL A 230 9.55 4.74 -8.89
CA VAL A 230 10.83 5.36 -9.29
C VAL A 230 11.90 4.30 -9.52
N LYS A 231 12.05 3.32 -8.61
CA LYS A 231 13.12 2.34 -8.67
C LYS A 231 13.03 1.43 -9.90
N PHE A 232 11.83 1.02 -10.27
CA PHE A 232 11.56 0.13 -11.41
C PHE A 232 10.83 0.87 -12.55
N ARG A 233 11.12 2.17 -12.71
CA ARG A 233 10.45 3.06 -13.67
C ARG A 233 10.36 2.49 -15.08
N GLU A 234 11.45 1.91 -15.57
CA GLU A 234 11.50 1.35 -16.93
C GLU A 234 10.53 0.17 -17.11
N ALA A 235 10.40 -0.69 -16.10
CA ALA A 235 9.46 -1.81 -16.14
C ALA A 235 8.01 -1.30 -16.16
N TRP A 236 7.67 -0.35 -15.28
CA TRP A 236 6.30 0.17 -15.17
C TRP A 236 5.87 1.04 -16.37
N LEU A 237 6.80 1.74 -17.01
CA LEU A 237 6.54 2.53 -18.22
C LEU A 237 6.67 1.72 -19.51
N GLY A 238 7.21 0.50 -19.44
CA GLY A 238 7.38 -0.39 -20.58
C GLY A 238 6.06 -0.88 -21.16
N ALA A 239 6.13 -1.60 -22.28
CA ALA A 239 4.95 -2.14 -22.97
C ALA A 239 4.08 -3.07 -22.11
N GLU A 240 4.68 -3.70 -21.09
CA GLU A 240 4.02 -4.63 -20.19
C GLU A 240 3.38 -3.94 -18.98
N GLY A 241 3.77 -2.68 -18.73
CA GLY A 241 3.33 -1.90 -17.57
C GLY A 241 1.95 -1.29 -17.77
N ARG A 242 1.10 -1.43 -16.75
CA ARG A 242 -0.20 -0.78 -16.64
C ARG A 242 -0.24 0.05 -15.37
N LEU A 243 -0.75 1.27 -15.51
CA LEU A 243 -0.84 2.26 -14.45
C LEU A 243 -2.30 2.59 -14.21
N TRP A 244 -2.72 2.63 -12.95
CA TRP A 244 -4.05 3.08 -12.59
C TRP A 244 -4.03 3.95 -11.34
N PRO A 245 -4.65 5.14 -11.34
CA PRO A 245 -5.01 5.90 -12.52
C PRO A 245 -3.77 6.24 -13.35
N ASP A 246 -3.88 6.13 -14.68
CA ASP A 246 -2.73 6.24 -15.58
C ASP A 246 -2.08 7.63 -15.52
N TRP A 247 -2.87 8.69 -15.68
CA TRP A 247 -2.36 10.05 -15.84
C TRP A 247 -1.45 10.54 -14.69
N PRO A 248 -1.84 10.50 -13.41
CA PRO A 248 -0.99 11.04 -12.35
C PRO A 248 0.26 10.17 -12.10
N LEU A 249 0.14 8.85 -12.19
CA LEU A 249 1.28 7.94 -12.03
C LEU A 249 2.28 8.10 -13.18
N ARG A 250 1.80 8.22 -14.41
CA ARG A 250 2.64 8.44 -15.59
C ARG A 250 3.38 9.77 -15.51
N LYS A 251 2.72 10.84 -15.06
CA LYS A 251 3.38 12.14 -14.82
C LYS A 251 4.45 12.05 -13.74
N TYR A 252 4.15 11.39 -12.63
CA TYR A 252 5.12 11.16 -11.55
C TYR A 252 6.34 10.38 -12.06
N LEU A 253 6.12 9.27 -12.77
CA LEU A 253 7.17 8.45 -13.37
C LEU A 253 8.02 9.20 -14.40
N ARG A 254 7.50 10.25 -15.02
CA ARG A 254 8.26 11.15 -15.92
C ARG A 254 8.96 12.30 -15.21
N GLY A 255 8.79 12.44 -13.90
CA GLY A 255 9.30 13.57 -13.12
C GLY A 255 8.54 14.88 -13.34
N GLU A 256 7.34 14.83 -13.93
CA GLU A 256 6.48 16.00 -14.19
C GLU A 256 5.60 16.35 -12.98
N MET A 257 5.60 15.52 -11.93
CA MET A 257 4.77 15.64 -10.75
C MET A 257 5.52 15.05 -9.55
N ASP A 258 5.41 15.69 -8.38
CA ASP A 258 5.98 15.15 -7.13
C ASP A 258 5.07 14.09 -6.48
N VAL A 259 5.57 13.39 -5.47
CA VAL A 259 4.81 12.35 -4.74
C VAL A 259 3.50 12.89 -4.18
N LEU A 260 3.50 14.08 -3.57
CA LEU A 260 2.33 14.61 -2.88
C LEU A 260 1.21 14.93 -3.88
N ALA A 261 1.54 15.59 -4.98
CA ALA A 261 0.61 15.89 -6.05
C ALA A 261 0.07 14.60 -6.69
N ALA A 262 0.93 13.61 -6.94
CA ALA A 262 0.51 12.33 -7.53
C ALA A 262 -0.41 11.54 -6.59
N SER A 263 -0.02 11.40 -5.32
CA SER A 263 -0.81 10.74 -4.26
C SER A 263 -2.16 11.40 -4.10
N THR A 264 -2.20 12.75 -4.10
CA THR A 264 -3.45 13.51 -4.01
C THR A 264 -4.36 13.26 -5.22
N GLN A 265 -3.83 13.26 -6.44
CA GLN A 265 -4.61 13.00 -7.64
C GLN A 265 -5.13 11.56 -7.71
N CYS A 266 -4.39 10.58 -7.17
CA CYS A 266 -4.85 9.20 -7.05
C CYS A 266 -5.97 9.06 -6.00
N PHE A 267 -5.94 9.90 -4.95
CA PHE A 267 -6.93 9.88 -3.88
C PHE A 267 -8.26 10.54 -4.29
N LEU A 268 -8.16 11.69 -4.93
CA LEU A 268 -9.33 12.46 -5.37
C LEU A 268 -10.17 11.62 -6.34
N SER A 269 -11.50 11.75 -6.26
CA SER A 269 -12.35 11.14 -7.30
C SER A 269 -12.10 11.83 -8.63
N GLU A 270 -12.35 11.15 -9.75
CA GLU A 270 -12.22 11.75 -11.10
C GLU A 270 -13.04 13.04 -11.26
N HIS A 271 -14.08 13.21 -10.44
CA HIS A 271 -14.96 14.37 -10.44
C HIS A 271 -14.50 15.51 -9.51
N ALA A 272 -13.47 15.29 -8.68
CA ALA A 272 -12.96 16.33 -7.81
C ALA A 272 -12.29 17.44 -8.65
N PRO A 273 -12.58 18.72 -8.38
CA PRO A 273 -11.92 19.80 -9.10
C PRO A 273 -10.40 19.75 -8.92
N ARG A 274 -9.66 19.78 -10.04
CA ARG A 274 -8.18 19.69 -10.07
C ARG A 274 -7.48 20.74 -9.20
N TRP A 275 -8.13 21.87 -8.91
CA TRP A 275 -7.58 22.92 -8.04
C TRP A 275 -7.38 22.46 -6.60
N ILE A 276 -8.11 21.44 -6.12
CA ILE A 276 -7.95 20.88 -4.78
C ILE A 276 -6.54 20.28 -4.63
N ALA A 277 -6.03 19.61 -5.65
CA ALA A 277 -4.66 19.08 -5.61
C ALA A 277 -3.60 20.19 -5.53
N PHE A 278 -3.80 21.30 -6.23
CA PHE A 278 -2.92 22.47 -6.12
C PHE A 278 -2.98 23.09 -4.72
N ALA A 279 -4.15 23.12 -4.09
CA ALA A 279 -4.30 23.60 -2.71
C ALA A 279 -3.59 22.68 -1.71
N TYR A 280 -3.67 21.35 -1.88
CA TYR A 280 -2.96 20.38 -1.06
C TYR A 280 -1.43 20.44 -1.24
N GLY A 281 -0.94 20.62 -2.47
CA GLY A 281 0.49 20.86 -2.72
C GLY A 281 0.99 22.14 -2.05
N ALA A 282 0.22 23.22 -2.12
CA ALA A 282 0.54 24.48 -1.44
C ALA A 282 0.54 24.32 0.10
N LEU A 283 -0.37 23.51 0.64
CA LEU A 283 -0.44 23.18 2.06
C LEU A 283 0.78 22.38 2.54
N GLY A 284 1.26 21.42 1.75
CA GLY A 284 2.47 20.65 2.06
C GLY A 284 3.68 21.55 2.32
N ASN A 285 3.83 22.61 1.52
CA ASN A 285 4.90 23.60 1.69
C ASN A 285 4.74 24.47 2.94
N VAL A 286 3.50 24.70 3.41
CA VAL A 286 3.22 25.52 4.61
C VAL A 286 3.47 24.74 5.90
N PHE A 287 3.26 23.42 5.88
CA PHE A 287 3.43 22.59 7.08
C PHE A 287 4.87 22.19 7.39
N GLY A 288 5.83 22.52 6.52
CA GLY A 288 7.27 22.62 6.81
C GLY A 288 8.00 21.38 7.38
N GLY A 289 7.31 20.28 7.67
CA GLY A 289 7.87 19.20 8.48
C GLY A 289 8.17 17.92 7.73
N PHE A 290 7.46 17.62 6.65
CA PHE A 290 7.56 16.31 6.00
C PHE A 290 7.49 16.41 4.47
N ASN A 291 8.64 16.20 3.83
CA ASN A 291 8.77 16.19 2.38
C ASN A 291 8.76 14.74 1.88
N MET A 292 7.58 14.27 1.47
CA MET A 292 7.41 12.89 0.99
C MET A 292 8.25 12.57 -0.26
N GLN A 293 8.50 13.56 -1.13
CA GLN A 293 9.36 13.39 -2.30
C GLN A 293 10.79 13.07 -1.88
N ARG A 294 11.35 13.85 -0.94
CA ARG A 294 12.68 13.62 -0.37
C ARG A 294 12.77 12.27 0.33
N GLU A 295 11.73 11.88 1.07
CA GLU A 295 11.69 10.56 1.73
C GLU A 295 11.75 9.42 0.71
N VAL A 296 11.01 9.50 -0.40
CA VAL A 296 11.09 8.53 -1.49
C VAL A 296 12.50 8.50 -2.08
N GLU A 297 13.10 9.65 -2.38
CA GLU A 297 14.45 9.75 -2.93
C GLU A 297 15.50 9.14 -1.98
N GLU A 298 15.42 9.41 -0.67
CA GLU A 298 16.31 8.85 0.32
C GLU A 298 16.17 7.33 0.46
N VAL A 299 14.94 6.80 0.40
CA VAL A 299 14.68 5.36 0.45
C VAL A 299 15.18 4.68 -0.82
N VAL A 300 14.84 5.22 -2.00
CA VAL A 300 15.27 4.69 -3.30
C VAL A 300 16.79 4.74 -3.45
N GLY A 301 17.45 5.80 -2.94
CA GLY A 301 18.90 5.92 -2.97
C GLY A 301 19.64 4.87 -2.12
N LYS A 302 18.98 4.32 -1.09
CA LYS A 302 19.50 3.21 -0.26
C LYS A 302 19.10 1.84 -0.78
N TRP A 303 18.08 1.77 -1.64
CA TRP A 303 17.57 0.54 -2.21
C TRP A 303 18.49 0.12 -3.35
N ARG A 304 19.40 -0.84 -3.11
CA ARG A 304 20.40 -1.27 -4.11
C ARG A 304 19.71 -1.85 -5.34
N GLY A 305 18.70 -2.69 -5.13
CA GLY A 305 17.76 -3.14 -6.16
C GLY A 305 18.36 -4.12 -7.16
N TYR A 306 17.50 -5.07 -7.54
CA TYR A 306 17.75 -6.27 -8.35
C TYR A 306 18.72 -7.27 -7.72
N MET A 307 18.20 -8.46 -7.47
CA MET A 307 18.98 -9.64 -7.81
C MET A 307 18.84 -9.83 -9.32
N ASP A 308 19.94 -10.05 -10.02
CA ASP A 308 19.86 -10.63 -11.35
C ASP A 308 19.07 -11.94 -11.22
N ALA A 309 18.05 -12.16 -12.08
CA ALA A 309 17.33 -13.41 -12.00
C ALA A 309 18.31 -14.55 -12.27
N VAL A 310 18.45 -15.43 -11.28
CA VAL A 310 19.23 -16.64 -11.43
C VAL A 310 18.55 -17.47 -12.51
N PRO A 311 19.28 -17.90 -13.56
CA PRO A 311 18.74 -18.81 -14.56
C PRO A 311 18.16 -20.01 -13.82
N VAL A 312 16.85 -20.27 -14.00
CA VAL A 312 16.25 -21.49 -13.47
C VAL A 312 16.82 -22.64 -14.32
N PRO A 313 17.52 -23.62 -13.73
CA PRO A 313 17.98 -24.78 -14.48
C PRO A 313 16.79 -25.46 -15.16
N GLU A 314 16.82 -25.61 -16.49
CA GLU A 314 15.73 -26.22 -17.28
C GLU A 314 15.42 -27.66 -16.86
N ASP A 315 16.36 -28.31 -16.17
CA ASP A 315 16.30 -29.74 -15.84
C ASP A 315 16.05 -30.06 -14.36
N LEU A 316 15.66 -29.10 -13.51
CA LEU A 316 15.29 -29.44 -12.13
C LEU A 316 13.99 -30.26 -12.15
N PRO A 317 14.02 -31.57 -11.81
CA PRO A 317 12.80 -32.34 -11.74
C PRO A 317 11.89 -31.72 -10.68
N MET A 318 10.61 -31.57 -11.00
CA MET A 318 9.59 -30.93 -10.14
C MET A 318 9.52 -31.51 -8.72
N ASP A 319 10.00 -32.75 -8.53
CA ASP A 319 10.02 -33.45 -7.24
C ASP A 319 11.32 -33.24 -6.43
N ALA A 320 12.31 -32.54 -7.00
CA ALA A 320 13.65 -32.37 -6.42
C ALA A 320 13.92 -30.95 -5.91
N LEU A 321 12.87 -30.22 -5.48
CA LEU A 321 13.12 -29.13 -4.55
C LEU A 321 13.66 -29.77 -3.25
N PRO A 322 14.88 -29.45 -2.81
CA PRO A 322 15.39 -30.01 -1.58
C PRO A 322 14.42 -29.62 -0.47
N ILE A 323 13.77 -30.62 0.13
CA ILE A 323 13.24 -30.48 1.47
C ILE A 323 14.44 -30.04 2.29
N CYS A 324 14.47 -28.77 2.71
CA CYS A 324 15.53 -28.21 3.52
C CYS A 324 15.49 -28.86 4.92
N ASP A 325 15.91 -30.12 4.99
CA ASP A 325 16.37 -30.77 6.21
C ASP A 325 17.83 -30.32 6.41
N SER A 326 18.04 -29.03 6.67
CA SER A 326 19.33 -28.51 7.15
C SER A 326 19.28 -28.43 8.67
N PRO A 327 19.88 -29.38 9.41
CA PRO A 327 19.93 -29.34 10.87
C PRO A 327 20.95 -28.34 11.45
N ALA A 328 21.47 -27.39 10.66
CA ALA A 328 22.62 -26.58 11.05
C ALA A 328 22.33 -25.12 11.42
N LEU A 329 21.10 -24.62 11.24
CA LEU A 329 20.72 -23.29 11.71
C LEU A 329 19.93 -23.49 12.99
N GLY A 330 20.48 -23.05 14.13
CA GLY A 330 19.85 -23.08 15.46
C GLY A 330 18.60 -22.19 15.56
N LEU A 331 17.67 -22.36 14.63
CA LEU A 331 16.37 -21.73 14.58
C LEU A 331 15.46 -22.47 15.56
N THR A 332 14.74 -21.71 16.36
CA THR A 332 13.79 -22.29 17.30
C THR A 332 12.69 -23.03 16.54
N PRO A 333 12.10 -24.11 17.09
CA PRO A 333 11.08 -24.92 16.42
C PRO A 333 9.92 -24.14 15.79
N GLY A 334 9.57 -22.97 16.35
CA GLY A 334 8.55 -22.07 15.81
C GLY A 334 8.92 -21.41 14.48
N VAL A 335 10.21 -21.09 14.27
CA VAL A 335 10.68 -20.50 13.00
C VAL A 335 10.69 -21.55 11.90
N PHE A 336 11.06 -22.79 12.21
CA PHE A 336 11.00 -23.91 11.25
C PHE A 336 9.56 -24.18 10.78
N SER A 337 8.59 -24.20 11.70
CA SER A 337 7.18 -24.40 11.33
C SER A 337 6.64 -23.26 10.45
N LEU A 338 7.13 -22.03 10.63
CA LEU A 338 6.67 -20.88 9.84
C LEU A 338 7.39 -20.78 8.50
N VAL A 339 8.69 -21.05 8.43
CA VAL A 339 9.42 -21.21 7.16
C VAL A 339 8.77 -22.33 6.37
N ARG A 340 8.45 -23.45 7.01
CA ARG A 340 7.70 -24.54 6.39
C ARG A 340 6.31 -24.08 5.97
N ALA A 341 5.56 -23.32 6.76
CA ALA A 341 4.25 -22.82 6.34
C ALA A 341 4.34 -21.82 5.17
N LEU A 342 5.37 -20.95 5.15
CA LEU A 342 5.63 -20.02 4.07
C LEU A 342 6.04 -20.77 2.81
N VAL A 343 6.96 -21.73 2.92
CA VAL A 343 7.36 -22.63 1.82
C VAL A 343 6.16 -23.46 1.36
N THR A 344 5.38 -24.04 2.26
CA THR A 344 4.16 -24.79 1.93
C THR A 344 3.06 -23.89 1.36
N ARG A 345 3.02 -22.58 1.62
CA ARG A 345 2.08 -21.69 0.93
C ARG A 345 2.61 -21.20 -0.41
N LEU A 346 3.90 -20.88 -0.48
CA LEU A 346 4.56 -20.48 -1.72
C LEU A 346 4.69 -21.65 -2.71
N PHE A 347 4.73 -22.91 -2.23
CA PHE A 347 4.96 -24.11 -3.05
C PHE A 347 3.92 -25.24 -2.87
N GLY A 348 3.15 -25.25 -1.79
CA GLY A 348 2.35 -26.41 -1.38
C GLY A 348 0.90 -26.34 -1.86
N THR A 349 0.70 -26.79 -3.09
CA THR A 349 -0.45 -27.65 -3.42
C THR A 349 -0.03 -28.62 -4.53
N VAL A 350 1.02 -29.41 -4.27
CA VAL A 350 1.46 -30.50 -5.16
C VAL A 350 1.77 -31.80 -4.39
N LEU A 351 1.45 -31.89 -3.10
CA LEU A 351 1.53 -33.16 -2.38
C LEU A 351 0.20 -33.48 -1.69
N TYR A 352 -0.86 -33.60 -2.50
CA TYR A 352 -2.00 -34.49 -2.28
C TYR A 352 -2.69 -34.78 -3.62
#